data_AF-A0AAD6IWH2-F1
#
_entry.id   AF-A0AAD6IWH2-F1
#
_cell.length_a   1.000
_cell.length_b   1.000
_cell.length_c   1.000
_cell.angle_alpha   90.00
_cell.angle_beta   90.00
_cell.angle_gamma   90.00
#
_symmetry.space_group_name_H-M   'P 1'
#
loop_
_entity.id
_entity.type
_entity.pdbx_description
1 polymer ?
#
loop_
_entity_poly.entity_id
_entity_poly.type
_entity_poly.pdbx_seq_one_letter_code
_entity_poly.pdbx_strand_id
1 'polypeptide(L)'
;MSMVARAPRIAHLVLDFDQTVTISDTLAILASASPLPDANAVFSALTDAYLKDYAAHSESYPTPTSVQDEAAFLASLRSVEQRSIERVEASGLFKGVTTADIAAAARRVAVRRPTELAALMSQVLRGNYTTCACAPCDANIQSGRVVAGRVSIVSVNWSETFIRHVLLTLSASERTAEADFARVEIYANNLVAESSDGGGVATGKLDRRFGAHGLWTAADKLRILDDILAIHSSLSSNSLPSSPSSSCLQSSRTGPPPPGGSDLASQPAPAAVDTAGTGVENFPPPQPPRSEDNGERGGISLREGYECGWCERGLTVYVGDSATDFAALVLHDRVDRGIVMGCSQRDNGSLLAICRRRGVKVLSRDGIREGDAEGDGEKEGGRGGASHETELQQLAGGDGDGDWDGAPLRPLYRVAGWSELLECLRHPDRWKYSLT
;
A
#
# COMPACT_ATOMS: atom_id res chain seq x y z
N MET A 1 19.30 -26.77 -27.31
CA MET A 1 19.57 -25.98 -26.09
C MET A 1 18.37 -25.07 -25.86
N SER A 2 17.59 -25.30 -24.80
CA SER A 2 16.48 -24.41 -24.43
C SER A 2 17.05 -23.09 -23.91
N MET A 3 16.65 -21.96 -24.49
CA MET A 3 16.99 -20.65 -23.94
C MET A 3 16.28 -20.49 -22.60
N VAL A 4 17.04 -20.42 -21.51
CA VAL A 4 16.48 -20.13 -20.18
C VAL A 4 15.93 -18.71 -20.22
N ALA A 5 14.60 -18.57 -20.21
CA ALA A 5 13.95 -17.26 -20.19
C ALA A 5 14.38 -16.50 -18.92
N ARG A 6 14.93 -15.29 -19.11
CA ARG A 6 15.33 -14.41 -18.00
C ARG A 6 14.11 -13.71 -17.42
N ALA A 7 14.14 -13.41 -16.12
CA ALA A 7 13.08 -12.61 -15.50
C ALA A 7 13.09 -11.21 -16.11
N PRO A 8 11.92 -10.63 -16.39
CA PRO A 8 11.84 -9.22 -16.72
C PRO A 8 12.39 -8.38 -15.56
N ARG A 9 13.06 -7.28 -15.90
CA ARG A 9 13.54 -6.29 -14.93
C ARG A 9 12.34 -5.67 -14.21
N ILE A 10 12.39 -5.55 -12.89
CA ILE A 10 11.43 -4.75 -12.13
C ILE A 10 12.03 -3.34 -11.99
N ALA A 11 11.35 -2.35 -12.57
CA ALA A 11 11.71 -0.95 -12.42
C ALA A 11 11.22 -0.39 -11.07
N HIS A 12 10.03 -0.81 -10.63
CA HIS A 12 9.44 -0.39 -9.37
C HIS A 12 8.68 -1.54 -8.74
N LEU A 13 9.12 -1.98 -7.55
CA LEU A 13 8.39 -2.92 -6.71
C LEU A 13 7.62 -2.14 -5.65
N VAL A 14 6.30 -2.19 -5.70
CA VAL A 14 5.41 -1.60 -4.70
C VAL A 14 4.80 -2.73 -3.87
N LEU A 15 4.85 -2.60 -2.56
CA LEU A 15 4.40 -3.62 -1.61
C LEU A 15 3.40 -3.01 -0.63
N ASP A 16 2.34 -3.75 -0.30
CA ASP A 16 1.71 -3.60 1.00
C ASP A 16 2.63 -4.15 2.12
N PHE A 17 2.27 -3.91 3.38
CA PHE A 17 3.04 -4.35 4.53
C PHE A 17 2.41 -5.51 5.29
N ASP A 18 1.29 -5.27 5.97
CA ASP A 18 0.61 -6.26 6.80
C ASP A 18 0.12 -7.43 5.94
N GLN A 19 0.37 -8.68 6.35
CA GLN A 19 0.02 -9.94 5.65
C GLN A 19 0.66 -10.15 4.25
N THR A 20 1.15 -9.09 3.60
CA THR A 20 1.99 -9.14 2.39
C THR A 20 3.48 -9.35 2.73
N VAL A 21 4.11 -8.37 3.37
CA VAL A 21 5.51 -8.45 3.83
C VAL A 21 5.60 -9.26 5.11
N THR A 22 4.65 -9.07 6.02
CA THR A 22 4.55 -9.80 7.28
C THR A 22 3.67 -11.04 7.12
N ILE A 23 3.77 -11.98 8.06
CA ILE A 23 2.93 -13.20 8.04
C ILE A 23 1.49 -12.91 8.52
N SER A 24 1.31 -11.86 9.32
CA SER A 24 0.07 -11.50 10.00
C SER A 24 -0.03 -9.99 10.19
N ASP A 25 -1.24 -9.50 10.48
CA ASP A 25 -1.46 -8.13 10.93
C ASP A 25 -0.53 -7.75 12.09
N THR A 26 0.06 -6.56 12.03
CA THR A 26 1.02 -6.08 13.02
C THR A 26 0.50 -5.03 13.97
N LEU A 27 -0.75 -4.57 13.85
CA LEU A 27 -1.29 -3.51 14.69
C LEU A 27 -1.36 -3.91 16.15
N ALA A 28 -1.67 -5.18 16.46
CA ALA A 28 -1.62 -5.70 17.84
C ALA A 28 -0.18 -5.69 18.39
N ILE A 29 0.81 -6.02 17.56
CA ILE A 29 2.23 -5.99 17.95
C ILE A 29 2.65 -4.54 18.21
N LEU A 30 2.28 -3.60 17.34
CA LEU A 30 2.53 -2.18 17.53
C LEU A 30 1.83 -1.63 18.79
N ALA A 31 0.56 -1.98 19.02
CA ALA A 31 -0.20 -1.58 20.20
C ALA A 31 0.46 -2.04 21.51
N SER A 32 1.10 -3.21 21.51
CA SER A 32 1.85 -3.70 22.68
C SER A 32 3.15 -2.93 22.98
N ALA A 33 3.53 -1.93 22.16
CA ALA A 33 4.56 -0.95 22.52
C ALA A 33 4.04 0.11 23.50
N SER A 34 2.72 0.18 23.71
CA SER A 34 2.08 1.13 24.63
C SER A 34 2.60 0.97 26.07
N PRO A 35 2.85 2.07 26.79
CA PRO A 35 3.18 2.03 28.22
C PRO A 35 1.94 1.79 29.10
N LEU A 36 0.73 1.71 28.55
CA LEU A 36 -0.49 1.47 29.33
C LEU A 36 -0.48 0.05 29.91
N PRO A 37 -0.76 -0.13 31.22
CA PRO A 37 -0.79 -1.46 31.86
C PRO A 37 -1.78 -2.44 31.22
N ASP A 38 -2.86 -1.93 30.62
CA ASP A 38 -3.97 -2.68 30.02
C ASP A 38 -4.07 -2.48 28.49
N ALA A 39 -2.96 -2.12 27.83
CA ALA A 39 -2.92 -1.80 26.39
C ALA A 39 -3.62 -2.84 25.49
N ASN A 40 -3.44 -4.13 25.77
CA ASN A 40 -4.08 -5.19 24.99
C ASN A 40 -5.61 -5.20 25.13
N ALA A 41 -6.13 -4.92 26.33
CA ALA A 41 -7.58 -4.85 26.57
C ALA A 41 -8.17 -3.60 25.92
N VAL A 42 -7.47 -2.45 26.00
CA VAL A 42 -7.85 -1.22 25.30
C VAL A 42 -7.86 -1.45 23.79
N PHE A 43 -6.81 -2.04 23.23
CA PHE A 43 -6.74 -2.35 21.80
C PHE A 43 -7.87 -3.30 21.36
N SER A 44 -8.16 -4.35 22.13
CA SER A 44 -9.30 -5.25 21.84
C SER A 44 -10.63 -4.49 21.78
N ALA A 45 -10.90 -3.62 22.75
CA ALA A 45 -12.14 -2.83 22.77
C ALA A 45 -12.23 -1.84 21.59
N LEU A 46 -11.09 -1.29 21.16
CA LEU A 46 -11.01 -0.43 19.97
C LEU A 46 -11.31 -1.22 18.69
N THR A 47 -10.77 -2.43 18.57
CA THR A 47 -11.06 -3.36 17.47
C THR A 47 -12.54 -3.73 17.42
N ASP A 48 -13.14 -4.07 18.57
CA ASP A 48 -14.57 -4.40 18.63
C ASP A 48 -15.44 -3.22 18.18
N ALA A 49 -15.09 -2.00 18.58
CA ALA A 49 -15.79 -0.78 18.16
C ALA A 49 -15.62 -0.51 16.65
N TYR A 50 -14.44 -0.78 16.08
CA TYR A 50 -14.22 -0.70 14.64
C TYR A 50 -15.08 -1.70 13.87
N LEU A 51 -15.10 -2.97 14.30
CA LEU A 51 -15.89 -4.02 13.65
C LEU A 51 -17.38 -3.70 13.66
N LYS A 52 -17.88 -3.13 14.76
CA LYS A 52 -19.26 -2.65 14.84
C LYS A 52 -19.55 -1.53 13.84
N ASP A 53 -18.66 -0.54 13.73
CA ASP A 53 -18.81 0.55 12.77
C ASP A 53 -18.76 0.05 11.32
N TYR A 54 -17.84 -0.89 11.04
CA TYR A 54 -17.70 -1.52 9.73
C TYR A 54 -18.95 -2.31 9.35
N ALA A 55 -19.47 -3.14 10.26
CA ALA A 55 -20.69 -3.92 10.02
C ALA A 55 -21.89 -3.00 9.74
N ALA A 56 -22.09 -1.97 10.59
CA ALA A 56 -23.17 -1.01 10.40
C ALA A 56 -23.06 -0.25 9.05
N HIS A 57 -21.85 0.13 8.66
CA HIS A 57 -21.62 0.77 7.36
C HIS A 57 -21.92 -0.19 6.21
N SER A 58 -21.42 -1.42 6.28
CA SER A 58 -21.59 -2.46 5.26
C SER A 58 -23.06 -2.84 5.06
N GLU A 59 -23.84 -2.95 6.14
CA GLU A 59 -25.28 -3.22 6.08
C GLU A 59 -26.07 -2.07 5.43
N SER A 60 -25.61 -0.83 5.62
CA SER A 60 -26.27 0.36 5.07
C SER A 60 -25.89 0.69 3.62
N TYR A 61 -24.75 0.17 3.15
CA TYR A 61 -24.22 0.50 1.83
C TYR A 61 -24.81 -0.42 0.75
N PRO A 62 -25.24 0.12 -0.41
CA PRO A 62 -25.75 -0.71 -1.49
C PRO A 62 -24.74 -1.77 -1.92
N THR A 63 -25.19 -3.03 -2.06
CA THR A 63 -24.32 -4.12 -2.54
C THR A 63 -23.63 -3.70 -3.83
N PRO A 64 -22.29 -3.60 -3.87
CA PRO A 64 -21.63 -3.14 -5.07
C PRO A 64 -21.89 -4.15 -6.20
N THR A 65 -21.97 -3.70 -7.45
CA THR A 65 -22.27 -4.57 -8.62
C THR A 65 -21.14 -4.61 -9.64
N SER A 66 -20.27 -3.60 -9.63
CA SER A 66 -19.11 -3.48 -10.51
C SER A 66 -17.79 -3.31 -9.75
N VAL A 67 -16.66 -3.39 -10.47
CA VAL A 67 -15.33 -3.06 -9.92
C VAL A 67 -15.30 -1.62 -9.41
N GLN A 68 -15.93 -0.69 -10.14
CA GLN A 68 -16.02 0.72 -9.78
C GLN A 68 -16.87 0.91 -8.54
N ASP A 69 -17.99 0.21 -8.41
CA ASP A 69 -18.83 0.27 -7.20
C ASP A 69 -18.08 -0.30 -6.00
N GLU A 70 -17.31 -1.38 -6.18
CA GLU A 70 -16.50 -1.96 -5.11
C GLU A 70 -15.42 -0.98 -4.65
N ALA A 71 -14.72 -0.33 -5.58
CA ALA A 71 -13.75 0.71 -5.26
C ALA A 71 -14.41 1.89 -4.53
N ALA A 72 -15.62 2.27 -4.94
CA ALA A 72 -16.41 3.30 -4.26
C ALA A 72 -16.84 2.88 -2.85
N PHE A 73 -17.25 1.63 -2.65
CA PHE A 73 -17.54 1.08 -1.33
C PHE A 73 -16.32 1.12 -0.42
N LEU A 74 -15.17 0.62 -0.89
CA LEU A 74 -13.92 0.65 -0.11
C LEU A 74 -13.46 2.09 0.19
N ALA A 75 -13.70 3.04 -0.71
CA ALA A 75 -13.45 4.45 -0.46
C ALA A 75 -14.41 5.05 0.59
N SER A 76 -15.66 4.60 0.61
CA SER A 76 -16.70 5.07 1.55
C SER A 76 -16.43 4.68 3.01
N LEU A 77 -15.59 3.65 3.24
CA LEU A 77 -15.14 3.25 4.57
C LEU A 77 -14.33 4.34 5.30
N ARG A 78 -13.93 5.41 4.61
CA ARG A 78 -13.21 6.55 5.22
C ARG A 78 -13.84 7.05 6.53
N SER A 79 -15.17 7.14 6.59
CA SER A 79 -15.83 7.61 7.82
C SER A 79 -15.70 6.62 8.98
N VAL A 80 -15.66 5.31 8.69
CA VAL A 80 -15.42 4.23 9.66
C VAL A 80 -13.98 4.31 10.16
N GLU A 81 -13.02 4.40 9.23
CA GLU A 81 -11.59 4.50 9.57
C GLU A 81 -11.29 5.74 10.41
N GLN A 82 -11.86 6.88 10.05
CA GLN A 82 -11.70 8.12 10.80
C GLN A 82 -12.19 7.98 12.25
N ARG A 83 -13.39 7.43 12.48
CA ARG A 83 -13.91 7.21 13.84
C ARG A 83 -13.03 6.24 14.62
N SER A 84 -12.51 5.20 13.98
CA SER A 84 -11.58 4.25 14.58
C SER A 84 -10.33 4.95 15.10
N ILE A 85 -9.69 5.75 14.24
CA ILE A 85 -8.48 6.50 14.57
C ILE A 85 -8.74 7.52 15.68
N GLU A 86 -9.86 8.25 15.61
CA GLU A 86 -10.22 9.20 16.65
C GLU A 86 -10.38 8.52 18.02
N ARG A 87 -10.92 7.30 18.07
CA ARG A 87 -10.97 6.49 19.30
C ARG A 87 -9.59 6.05 19.77
N VAL A 88 -8.74 5.57 18.86
CA VAL A 88 -7.35 5.18 19.16
C VAL A 88 -6.61 6.37 19.80
N GLU A 89 -6.71 7.55 19.19
CA GLU A 89 -6.09 8.77 19.71
C GLU A 89 -6.70 9.21 21.06
N ALA A 90 -8.02 9.15 21.20
CA ALA A 90 -8.72 9.55 22.43
C ALA A 90 -8.41 8.63 23.61
N SER A 91 -8.16 7.33 23.35
CA SER A 91 -7.75 6.38 24.38
C SER A 91 -6.35 6.63 24.93
N GLY A 92 -5.52 7.39 24.19
CA GLY A 92 -4.12 7.60 24.55
C GLY A 92 -3.26 6.34 24.41
N LEU A 93 -3.71 5.34 23.63
CA LEU A 93 -3.02 4.05 23.47
C LEU A 93 -1.53 4.23 23.14
N PHE A 94 -1.18 5.18 22.28
CA PHE A 94 0.20 5.44 21.89
C PHE A 94 0.85 6.62 22.61
N LYS A 95 0.19 7.22 23.61
CA LYS A 95 0.78 8.33 24.36
C LYS A 95 1.90 7.79 25.25
N GLY A 96 3.08 8.41 25.17
CA GLY A 96 4.24 7.97 25.95
C GLY A 96 5.12 6.93 25.28
N VAL A 97 4.73 6.40 24.11
CA VAL A 97 5.53 5.41 23.36
C VAL A 97 6.81 6.05 22.83
N THR A 98 7.96 5.43 23.05
CA THR A 98 9.26 5.89 22.54
C THR A 98 9.65 5.14 21.26
N THR A 99 10.60 5.71 20.49
CA THR A 99 11.23 5.00 19.36
C THR A 99 11.84 3.65 19.78
N ALA A 100 12.37 3.56 21.01
CA ALA A 100 12.93 2.32 21.53
C ALA A 100 11.85 1.24 21.75
N ASP A 101 10.66 1.63 22.23
CA ASP A 101 9.52 0.73 22.40
C ASP A 101 9.01 0.23 21.05
N ILE A 102 8.90 1.13 20.06
CA ILE A 102 8.55 0.79 18.68
C ILE A 102 9.55 -0.21 18.10
N ALA A 103 10.85 0.05 18.25
CA ALA A 103 11.90 -0.86 17.79
C ALA A 103 11.85 -2.22 18.50
N ALA A 104 11.50 -2.24 19.80
CA ALA A 104 11.32 -3.47 20.55
C ALA A 104 10.11 -4.28 20.08
N ALA A 105 9.01 -3.63 19.74
CA ALA A 105 7.86 -4.27 19.15
C ALA A 105 8.15 -4.80 17.74
N ALA A 106 8.83 -4.01 16.91
CA ALA A 106 9.18 -4.38 15.53
C ALA A 106 10.01 -5.68 15.46
N ARG A 107 10.91 -5.92 16.44
CA ARG A 107 11.71 -7.16 16.51
C ARG A 107 10.88 -8.44 16.69
N ARG A 108 9.63 -8.34 17.11
CA ARG A 108 8.71 -9.48 17.28
C ARG A 108 7.91 -9.80 16.03
N VAL A 109 8.00 -8.97 14.99
CA VAL A 109 7.24 -9.18 13.75
C VAL A 109 7.84 -10.33 12.95
N ALA A 110 7.01 -11.30 12.61
CA ALA A 110 7.37 -12.36 11.69
C ALA A 110 7.24 -11.88 10.23
N VAL A 111 8.38 -11.84 9.53
CA VAL A 111 8.44 -11.48 8.11
C VAL A 111 8.24 -12.72 7.24
N ARG A 112 7.45 -12.60 6.17
CA ARG A 112 7.21 -13.68 5.21
C ARG A 112 8.48 -13.94 4.41
N ARG A 113 9.01 -15.16 4.50
CA ARG A 113 10.18 -15.63 3.72
C ARG A 113 11.32 -14.58 3.70
N PRO A 114 11.88 -14.22 4.87
CA PRO A 114 12.74 -13.05 5.06
C PRO A 114 13.95 -13.01 4.11
N THR A 115 14.64 -14.14 3.95
CA THR A 115 15.79 -14.27 3.04
C THR A 115 15.41 -14.01 1.59
N GLU A 116 14.26 -14.52 1.13
CA GLU A 116 13.81 -14.32 -0.26
C GLU A 116 13.36 -12.87 -0.51
N LEU A 117 12.70 -12.24 0.47
CA LEU A 117 12.32 -10.83 0.40
C LEU A 117 13.55 -9.92 0.30
N ALA A 118 14.53 -10.15 1.18
CA ALA A 118 15.78 -9.40 1.21
C ALA A 118 16.53 -9.52 -0.12
N ALA A 119 16.62 -10.74 -0.67
CA ALA A 119 17.24 -10.99 -1.96
C ALA A 119 16.51 -10.27 -3.11
N LEU A 120 15.17 -10.33 -3.14
CA LEU A 120 14.36 -9.64 -4.15
C LEU A 120 14.56 -8.11 -4.09
N MET A 121 14.44 -7.51 -2.90
CA MET A 121 14.62 -6.07 -2.73
C MET A 121 16.03 -5.61 -3.12
N SER A 122 17.08 -6.31 -2.68
CA SER A 122 18.45 -6.01 -3.09
C SER A 122 18.64 -6.15 -4.60
N GLN A 123 18.03 -7.15 -5.23
CA GLN A 123 18.09 -7.32 -6.69
C GLN A 123 17.47 -6.11 -7.41
N VAL A 124 16.28 -5.67 -6.98
CA VAL A 124 15.59 -4.49 -7.53
C VAL A 124 16.43 -3.24 -7.33
N LEU A 125 16.86 -2.97 -6.10
CA LEU A 125 17.55 -1.73 -5.70
C LEU A 125 18.96 -1.58 -6.29
N ARG A 126 19.64 -2.69 -6.58
CA ARG A 126 20.98 -2.68 -7.19
C ARG A 126 20.91 -2.77 -8.71
N GLY A 127 19.75 -3.09 -9.27
CA GLY A 127 19.58 -3.28 -10.72
C GLY A 127 20.32 -4.50 -11.25
N ASN A 128 20.58 -5.51 -10.41
CA ASN A 128 21.33 -6.72 -10.75
C ASN A 128 20.51 -7.69 -11.61
N TYR A 129 19.83 -7.18 -12.62
CA TYR A 129 19.21 -7.99 -13.67
C TYR A 129 20.28 -8.32 -14.70
N THR A 130 20.51 -9.62 -14.92
CA THR A 130 21.30 -10.04 -16.07
C THR A 130 20.59 -9.57 -17.34
N THR A 131 21.32 -8.91 -18.22
CA THR A 131 20.84 -8.21 -19.43
C THR A 131 19.93 -9.09 -20.30
N CYS A 132 18.99 -8.55 -21.06
CA CYS A 132 18.20 -9.39 -21.98
C CYS A 132 19.13 -10.06 -23.00
N ALA A 133 18.93 -11.34 -23.30
CA ALA A 133 19.67 -12.05 -24.35
C ALA A 133 19.16 -11.75 -25.77
N CYS A 134 18.32 -10.71 -25.93
CA CYS A 134 17.75 -10.33 -27.20
C CYS A 134 18.74 -9.48 -28.00
N ALA A 135 19.23 -10.03 -29.12
CA ALA A 135 20.29 -9.45 -29.95
C ALA A 135 20.12 -7.96 -30.38
N PRO A 136 18.89 -7.37 -30.49
CA PRO A 136 18.76 -5.94 -30.78
C PRO A 136 19.03 -5.01 -29.59
N CYS A 137 18.84 -5.45 -28.34
CA CYS A 137 18.99 -4.57 -27.16
C CYS A 137 20.42 -4.58 -26.58
N ASP A 138 21.25 -5.53 -26.98
CA ASP A 138 22.66 -5.63 -26.56
C ASP A 138 23.52 -4.46 -27.07
N ALA A 139 23.13 -3.81 -28.18
CA ALA A 139 23.90 -2.71 -28.78
C ALA A 139 23.92 -1.44 -27.91
N ASN A 140 22.91 -1.19 -27.07
CA ASN A 140 22.88 -0.03 -26.15
C ASN A 140 23.39 -0.37 -24.73
N ILE A 141 23.48 -1.67 -24.39
CA ILE A 141 23.94 -2.15 -23.07
C ILE A 141 25.47 -2.16 -22.96
N GLN A 142 26.20 -2.06 -24.07
CA GLN A 142 27.66 -1.88 -24.07
C GLN A 142 28.14 -0.61 -23.35
N SER A 143 27.25 0.29 -22.95
CA SER A 143 27.55 1.42 -22.07
C SER A 143 27.55 1.10 -20.57
N GLY A 144 27.22 -0.13 -20.14
CA GLY A 144 27.40 -0.59 -18.76
C GLY A 144 26.53 0.09 -17.70
N ARG A 145 25.50 0.87 -18.11
CA ARG A 145 24.68 1.64 -17.17
C ARG A 145 23.61 0.76 -16.53
N VAL A 146 23.93 0.17 -15.38
CA VAL A 146 22.95 -0.51 -14.51
C VAL A 146 21.98 0.53 -13.96
N VAL A 147 20.72 0.45 -14.35
CA VAL A 147 19.66 1.32 -13.81
C VAL A 147 18.97 0.60 -12.66
N ALA A 148 19.36 0.98 -11.43
CA ALA A 148 18.70 0.55 -10.21
C ALA A 148 17.18 0.78 -10.29
N GLY A 149 16.40 -0.20 -9.84
CA GLY A 149 14.97 -0.05 -9.62
C GLY A 149 14.68 0.61 -8.26
N ARG A 150 13.40 0.74 -7.95
CA ARG A 150 12.90 1.24 -6.66
C ARG A 150 12.07 0.20 -5.94
N VAL A 151 12.05 0.35 -4.62
CA VAL A 151 11.15 -0.40 -3.75
C VAL A 151 10.41 0.59 -2.89
N SER A 152 9.07 0.53 -2.91
CA SER A 152 8.21 1.35 -2.08
C SER A 152 7.24 0.45 -1.31
N ILE A 153 6.99 0.80 -0.05
CA ILE A 153 5.92 0.21 0.76
C ILE A 153 4.80 1.23 0.88
N VAL A 154 3.57 0.86 0.53
CA VAL A 154 2.38 1.71 0.67
C VAL A 154 1.41 0.98 1.59
N SER A 155 1.23 1.48 2.81
CA SER A 155 0.51 0.76 3.86
C SER A 155 -0.40 1.67 4.68
N VAL A 156 -1.57 1.14 5.06
CA VAL A 156 -2.49 1.81 5.99
C VAL A 156 -2.05 1.68 7.47
N ASN A 157 -0.93 1.00 7.72
CA ASN A 157 -0.35 0.87 9.06
C ASN A 157 -0.14 2.23 9.74
N TRP A 158 -0.15 2.22 11.06
CA TRP A 158 -0.14 3.44 11.88
C TRP A 158 1.26 3.99 12.18
N SER A 159 2.33 3.27 11.80
CA SER A 159 3.70 3.78 12.00
C SER A 159 4.70 3.41 10.91
N GLU A 160 5.11 4.40 10.12
CA GLU A 160 6.29 4.30 9.25
C GLU A 160 7.52 3.87 10.05
N THR A 161 7.75 4.48 11.21
CA THR A 161 8.90 4.18 12.07
C THR A 161 8.93 2.71 12.48
N PHE A 162 7.76 2.12 12.76
CA PHE A 162 7.63 0.69 13.03
C PHE A 162 8.03 -0.16 11.83
N ILE A 163 7.46 0.09 10.65
CA ILE A 163 7.81 -0.63 9.40
C ILE A 163 9.32 -0.53 9.14
N ARG A 164 9.91 0.66 9.29
CA ARG A 164 11.35 0.89 9.14
C ARG A 164 12.16 -0.02 10.06
N HIS A 165 11.78 -0.11 11.34
CA HIS A 165 12.49 -0.99 12.28
C HIS A 165 12.31 -2.48 11.99
N VAL A 166 11.19 -2.91 11.40
CA VAL A 166 11.02 -4.29 10.92
C VAL A 166 12.02 -4.59 9.80
N LEU A 167 12.15 -3.70 8.82
CA LEU A 167 13.13 -3.86 7.73
C LEU A 167 14.59 -3.80 8.23
N LEU A 168 14.90 -2.94 9.19
CA LEU A 168 16.24 -2.89 9.78
C LEU A 168 16.58 -4.17 10.55
N THR A 169 15.60 -4.76 11.26
CA THR A 169 15.77 -6.05 11.94
C THR A 169 16.07 -7.16 10.93
N LEU A 170 15.37 -7.16 9.80
CA LEU A 170 15.64 -8.07 8.68
C LEU A 170 17.05 -7.88 8.11
N SER A 171 17.50 -6.63 7.97
CA SER A 171 18.85 -6.35 7.45
C SER A 171 19.96 -6.95 8.32
N ALA A 172 19.77 -6.91 9.64
CA ALA A 172 20.72 -7.44 10.61
C ALA A 172 20.77 -8.98 10.60
N SER A 173 19.64 -9.65 10.39
CA SER A 173 19.58 -11.13 10.34
C SER A 173 20.14 -11.69 9.03
N GLU A 174 19.80 -11.08 7.89
CA GLU A 174 20.10 -11.64 6.57
C GLU A 174 21.47 -11.21 6.02
N ARG A 175 22.23 -10.37 6.73
CA ARG A 175 23.49 -9.75 6.27
C ARG A 175 23.36 -9.01 4.93
N THR A 176 22.13 -8.65 4.57
CA THR A 176 21.86 -7.68 3.53
C THR A 176 22.42 -6.32 3.93
N ALA A 177 22.83 -5.52 2.95
CA ALA A 177 23.35 -4.20 3.25
C ALA A 177 22.22 -3.36 3.86
N GLU A 178 22.38 -2.89 5.10
CA GLU A 178 21.49 -1.93 5.75
C GLU A 178 21.19 -0.73 4.83
N ALA A 179 22.18 -0.34 4.02
CA ALA A 179 22.06 0.68 2.99
C ALA A 179 20.99 0.39 1.92
N ASP A 180 20.66 -0.87 1.62
CA ASP A 180 19.57 -1.19 0.69
C ASP A 180 18.21 -0.91 1.34
N PHE A 181 17.99 -1.38 2.58
CA PHE A 181 16.71 -1.14 3.27
C PHE A 181 16.50 0.34 3.64
N ALA A 182 17.58 1.09 3.84
CA ALA A 182 17.53 2.55 3.99
C ALA A 182 16.99 3.25 2.73
N ARG A 183 17.10 2.63 1.55
CA ARG A 183 16.59 3.16 0.27
C ARG A 183 15.14 2.77 -0.02
N VAL A 184 14.52 1.91 0.80
CA VAL A 184 13.10 1.58 0.66
C VAL A 184 12.27 2.79 1.05
N GLU A 185 11.45 3.27 0.14
CA GLU A 185 10.51 4.36 0.40
C GLU A 185 9.30 3.79 1.17
N ILE A 186 8.88 4.43 2.26
CA ILE A 186 7.72 3.95 3.03
C ILE A 186 6.68 5.06 3.10
N TYR A 187 5.50 4.76 2.58
CA TYR A 187 4.32 5.60 2.60
C TYR A 187 3.32 4.94 3.56
N ALA A 188 3.35 5.36 4.81
CA ALA A 188 2.47 4.92 5.88
C ALA A 188 2.17 6.09 6.83
N ASN A 189 1.12 6.00 7.63
CA ASN A 189 0.90 6.97 8.71
C ASN A 189 2.05 6.90 9.72
N ASN A 190 2.20 7.91 10.57
CA ASN A 190 3.16 7.82 11.67
C ASN A 190 2.62 8.37 12.99
N LEU A 191 3.21 7.92 14.10
CA LEU A 191 2.95 8.51 15.41
C LEU A 191 3.58 9.90 15.46
N VAL A 192 2.81 10.90 15.90
CA VAL A 192 3.33 12.26 16.12
C VAL A 192 4.14 12.27 17.41
N ALA A 193 5.43 12.56 17.30
CA ALA A 193 6.34 12.70 18.44
C ALA A 193 6.47 14.17 18.89
N GLU A 194 6.71 14.39 20.19
CA GLU A 194 6.91 15.72 20.78
C GLU A 194 8.19 16.42 20.28
N SER A 195 9.18 15.65 19.83
CA SER A 195 10.41 16.15 19.23
C SER A 195 10.67 15.47 17.88
N SER A 196 11.14 16.25 16.91
CA SER A 196 11.57 15.79 15.59
C SER A 196 12.88 15.01 15.61
N ASP A 197 13.65 15.06 16.71
CA ASP A 197 15.07 14.69 16.71
C ASP A 197 15.31 13.19 16.98
N GLY A 198 14.33 12.34 16.70
CA GLY A 198 14.43 10.86 16.79
C GLY A 198 14.36 10.26 18.21
N GLY A 199 14.56 11.08 19.25
CA GLY A 199 14.35 10.71 20.66
C GLY A 199 12.97 11.08 21.21
N GLY A 200 12.06 11.53 20.35
CA GLY A 200 10.75 12.03 20.76
C GLY A 200 9.84 10.95 21.35
N VAL A 201 9.03 11.36 22.31
CA VAL A 201 7.95 10.56 22.88
C VAL A 201 6.68 10.80 22.07
N ALA A 202 5.95 9.75 21.75
CA ALA A 202 4.71 9.85 20.99
C ALA A 202 3.61 10.57 21.81
N THR A 203 2.95 11.52 21.18
CA THR A 203 1.85 12.32 21.75
C THR A 203 0.54 11.53 21.87
N GLY A 204 0.47 10.36 21.24
CA GLY A 204 -0.75 9.57 21.06
C GLY A 204 -1.55 9.92 19.80
N LYS A 205 -1.08 10.86 18.97
CA LYS A 205 -1.72 11.27 17.71
C LYS A 205 -1.09 10.59 16.49
N LEU A 206 -1.88 10.40 15.44
CA LEU A 206 -1.39 9.98 14.13
C LEU A 206 -1.18 11.20 13.22
N ASP A 207 -0.11 11.16 12.44
CA ASP A 207 0.15 12.20 11.46
C ASP A 207 -0.87 12.16 10.31
N ARG A 208 -1.03 13.31 9.66
CA ARG A 208 -1.93 13.51 8.52
C ARG A 208 -1.14 14.07 7.34
N ARG A 209 0.08 13.57 7.13
CA ARG A 209 1.01 14.13 6.12
C ARG A 209 0.56 13.90 4.67
N PHE A 210 -0.41 13.01 4.46
CA PHE A 210 -0.99 12.71 3.15
C PHE A 210 -2.29 13.49 2.87
N GLY A 211 -2.47 14.64 3.52
CA GLY A 211 -3.68 15.47 3.44
C GLY A 211 -4.54 15.34 4.70
N ALA A 212 -5.74 15.93 4.70
CA ALA A 212 -6.59 16.04 5.89
C ALA A 212 -6.92 14.68 6.57
N HIS A 213 -6.82 13.58 5.83
CA HIS A 213 -7.34 12.27 6.23
C HIS A 213 -6.29 11.14 6.18
N GLY A 214 -4.99 11.42 6.27
CA GLY A 214 -3.95 10.37 6.34
C GLY A 214 -3.98 9.36 5.17
N LEU A 215 -3.47 8.14 5.40
CA LEU A 215 -3.49 7.00 4.47
C LEU A 215 -4.26 5.85 5.14
N TRP A 216 -5.57 5.73 4.90
CA TRP A 216 -6.42 4.78 5.66
C TRP A 216 -7.24 3.84 4.80
N THR A 217 -7.55 4.23 3.56
CA THR A 217 -8.48 3.49 2.70
C THR A 217 -7.79 3.01 1.41
N ALA A 218 -8.48 2.12 0.68
CA ALA A 218 -8.06 1.72 -0.66
C ALA A 218 -7.88 2.90 -1.62
N ALA A 219 -8.74 3.92 -1.51
CA ALA A 219 -8.64 5.13 -2.30
C ALA A 219 -7.40 5.95 -1.96
N ASP A 220 -6.98 5.97 -0.69
CA ASP A 220 -5.75 6.64 -0.29
C ASP A 220 -4.51 5.90 -0.82
N LYS A 221 -4.50 4.56 -0.76
CA LYS A 221 -3.42 3.76 -1.38
C LYS A 221 -3.32 4.03 -2.89
N LEU A 222 -4.45 4.05 -3.60
CA LEU A 222 -4.48 4.34 -5.04
C LEU A 222 -3.93 5.74 -5.34
N ARG A 223 -4.36 6.77 -4.60
CA ARG A 223 -3.86 8.14 -4.78
C ARG A 223 -2.35 8.26 -4.52
N ILE A 224 -1.84 7.64 -3.45
CA ILE A 224 -0.40 7.62 -3.17
C ILE A 224 0.35 6.90 -4.30
N LEU A 225 -0.22 5.81 -4.83
CA LEU A 225 0.36 5.10 -5.95
C LEU A 225 0.41 5.97 -7.22
N ASP A 226 -0.64 6.74 -7.51
CA ASP A 226 -0.65 7.71 -8.60
C ASP A 226 0.48 8.75 -8.42
N ASP A 227 0.62 9.31 -7.22
CA ASP A 227 1.62 10.32 -6.91
C ASP A 227 3.05 9.80 -7.13
N ILE A 228 3.36 8.61 -6.59
CA ILE A 228 4.71 8.04 -6.74
C ILE A 228 4.98 7.70 -8.21
N LEU A 229 4.04 7.08 -8.92
CA LEU A 229 4.27 6.69 -10.31
C LEU A 229 4.26 7.89 -11.28
N ALA A 230 3.60 9.00 -10.93
CA ALA A 230 3.59 10.26 -11.68
C ALA A 230 4.93 11.00 -11.64
N ILE A 231 5.50 11.18 -10.44
CA ILE A 231 6.80 11.84 -10.25
C ILE A 231 7.86 11.16 -11.12
N HIS A 232 7.80 9.85 -11.22
CA HIS A 232 8.83 9.08 -11.87
C HIS A 232 8.77 9.07 -13.40
N SER A 233 7.57 9.17 -13.99
CA SER A 233 7.46 9.40 -15.43
C SER A 233 8.11 10.74 -15.82
N SER A 234 7.91 11.79 -15.02
CA SER A 234 8.49 13.12 -15.29
C SER A 234 10.02 13.16 -15.19
N LEU A 235 10.61 12.37 -14.29
CA LEU A 235 12.06 12.25 -14.13
C LEU A 235 12.71 11.42 -15.24
N SER A 236 11.98 10.49 -15.85
CA SER A 236 12.48 9.69 -16.97
C SER A 236 12.46 10.42 -18.31
N SER A 237 11.54 11.39 -18.50
CA SER A 237 11.40 12.16 -19.74
C SER A 237 12.32 13.39 -19.83
N ASN A 238 12.83 13.87 -18.69
CA ASN A 238 13.75 15.00 -18.67
C ASN A 238 15.20 14.50 -18.65
N SER A 239 15.90 14.66 -19.77
CA SER A 239 17.36 14.65 -19.76
C SER A 239 17.84 15.70 -18.76
N LEU A 240 18.49 15.21 -17.69
CA LEU A 240 18.91 15.96 -16.50
C LEU A 240 19.49 17.35 -16.81
N PRO A 241 18.90 18.45 -16.33
CA PRO A 241 19.69 19.54 -15.81
C PRO A 241 20.24 19.14 -14.44
N SER A 242 21.49 19.53 -14.18
CA SER A 242 22.20 19.35 -12.91
C SER A 242 21.37 19.77 -11.69
N SER A 243 21.46 18.95 -10.63
CA SER A 243 20.83 19.02 -9.31
C SER A 243 20.42 20.42 -8.81
N PRO A 244 19.22 20.58 -8.20
CA PRO A 244 18.95 21.73 -7.37
C PRO A 244 19.60 21.55 -6.00
N SER A 245 20.47 22.50 -5.67
CA SER A 245 21.13 22.62 -4.37
C SER A 245 20.12 22.92 -3.26
N SER A 246 20.34 22.28 -2.11
CA SER A 246 19.77 22.62 -0.81
C SER A 246 19.78 24.14 -0.57
N SER A 247 18.60 24.77 -0.53
CA SER A 247 18.42 26.12 -0.01
C SER A 247 16.95 26.40 0.32
N CYS A 248 16.55 26.04 1.53
CA CYS A 248 15.49 26.80 2.21
C CYS A 248 15.75 26.80 3.73
N LEU A 249 16.82 27.50 4.10
CA LEU A 249 17.09 27.98 5.45
C LEU A 249 17.76 29.35 5.31
N GLN A 250 16.97 30.42 5.17
CA GLN A 250 17.39 31.78 5.48
C GLN A 250 16.24 32.59 6.09
N SER A 251 16.18 32.53 7.42
CA SER A 251 16.17 33.68 8.32
C SER A 251 15.90 35.06 7.68
N SER A 252 14.69 35.57 7.85
CA SER A 252 14.46 37.02 7.92
C SER A 252 14.65 37.49 9.37
N ARG A 253 15.86 37.99 9.64
CA ARG A 253 16.12 38.88 10.78
C ARG A 253 15.32 40.17 10.57
N THR A 254 14.39 40.47 11.46
CA THR A 254 13.91 41.83 11.68
C THR A 254 14.33 42.25 13.08
N GLY A 255 14.99 43.41 13.18
CA GLY A 255 15.51 43.96 14.43
C GLY A 255 14.40 44.47 15.37
N PRO A 256 14.75 44.85 16.60
CA PRO A 256 13.78 45.20 17.63
C PRO A 256 13.25 46.63 17.45
N PRO A 257 11.94 46.88 17.66
CA PRO A 257 11.42 48.23 17.84
C PRO A 257 11.53 48.69 19.32
N PRO A 258 11.52 50.02 19.57
CA PRO A 258 11.85 50.63 20.85
C PRO A 258 10.72 50.53 21.91
N PRO A 259 11.02 50.80 23.19
CA PRO A 259 10.04 50.71 24.26
C PRO A 259 9.26 52.02 24.45
N GLY A 260 7.98 51.91 24.78
CA GLY A 260 7.23 53.00 25.40
C GLY A 260 5.73 52.99 25.11
N GLY A 261 4.93 53.13 26.17
CA GLY A 261 3.60 53.74 26.07
C GLY A 261 2.45 52.90 26.60
N SER A 262 2.05 53.19 27.83
CA SER A 262 0.88 52.70 28.54
C SER A 262 -0.47 53.21 27.98
N ASP A 263 -1.51 52.46 28.32
CA ASP A 263 -2.83 52.91 28.82
C ASP A 263 -4.12 52.63 28.00
N LEU A 264 -4.97 51.83 28.66
CA LEU A 264 -6.42 52.00 28.94
C LEU A 264 -7.52 51.84 27.86
N ALA A 265 -8.63 51.28 28.38
CA ALA A 265 -10.02 51.19 27.90
C ALA A 265 -10.35 50.03 26.92
N SER A 266 -11.08 48.97 27.30
CA SER A 266 -12.46 48.83 27.81
C SER A 266 -13.59 48.98 26.76
N GLN A 267 -14.25 47.83 26.50
CA GLN A 267 -15.64 47.59 26.04
C GLN A 267 -16.02 47.76 24.55
N PRO A 268 -17.18 47.23 24.10
CA PRO A 268 -17.66 45.84 24.21
C PRO A 268 -18.17 45.27 22.86
N ALA A 269 -18.58 44.00 22.88
CA ALA A 269 -19.17 43.23 21.78
C ALA A 269 -20.47 43.80 21.19
N PRO A 270 -20.85 43.36 19.97
CA PRO A 270 -22.25 43.27 19.61
C PRO A 270 -22.70 41.84 19.25
N ALA A 271 -23.80 41.49 19.91
CA ALA A 271 -25.00 40.75 19.51
C ALA A 271 -25.02 39.85 18.26
N ALA A 272 -25.66 38.70 18.50
CA ALA A 272 -26.19 37.74 17.56
C ALA A 272 -27.16 38.33 16.52
N VAL A 273 -27.14 37.75 15.32
CA VAL A 273 -28.21 37.85 14.32
C VAL A 273 -28.54 36.44 13.84
N ASP A 274 -29.77 36.03 14.13
CA ASP A 274 -30.49 34.94 13.48
C ASP A 274 -30.77 35.31 12.01
N THR A 275 -30.46 34.41 11.09
CA THR A 275 -31.21 34.31 9.82
C THR A 275 -31.20 32.87 9.33
N ALA A 276 -32.37 32.25 9.41
CA ALA A 276 -32.77 31.12 8.59
C ALA A 276 -32.83 31.57 7.12
N GLY A 277 -32.35 30.73 6.20
CA GLY A 277 -32.38 31.01 4.76
C GLY A 277 -32.03 29.78 3.95
N THR A 278 -33.06 29.03 3.58
CA THR A 278 -33.05 27.94 2.61
C THR A 278 -32.57 28.41 1.24
N GLY A 279 -31.64 27.68 0.63
CA GLY A 279 -31.20 27.91 -0.76
C GLY A 279 -30.38 26.74 -1.29
N VAL A 280 -31.06 25.69 -1.75
CA VAL A 280 -30.45 24.60 -2.51
C VAL A 280 -30.30 25.07 -3.95
N GLU A 281 -29.09 25.46 -4.35
CA GLU A 281 -28.76 25.69 -5.77
C GLU A 281 -28.32 24.37 -6.40
N ASN A 282 -29.16 23.86 -7.30
CA ASN A 282 -28.88 22.72 -8.18
C ASN A 282 -27.88 23.15 -9.27
N PHE A 283 -26.65 22.66 -9.19
CA PHE A 283 -25.70 22.71 -10.31
C PHE A 283 -25.85 21.45 -11.18
N PRO A 284 -26.04 21.56 -12.51
CA PRO A 284 -25.96 20.42 -13.40
C PRO A 284 -24.50 19.95 -13.56
N PRO A 285 -24.25 18.64 -13.70
CA PRO A 285 -22.90 18.11 -13.87
C PRO A 285 -22.29 18.54 -15.22
N PRO A 286 -20.97 18.78 -15.27
CA PRO A 286 -20.27 19.14 -16.49
C PRO A 286 -20.28 17.99 -17.50
N GLN A 287 -20.66 18.27 -18.74
CA GLN A 287 -20.57 17.30 -19.83
C GLN A 287 -19.11 17.12 -20.27
N PRO A 288 -18.67 15.87 -20.55
CA PRO A 288 -17.34 15.62 -21.06
C PRO A 288 -17.20 16.10 -22.52
N PRO A 289 -16.01 16.57 -22.94
CA PRO A 289 -15.77 16.97 -24.31
C PRO A 289 -15.86 15.77 -25.26
N ARG A 290 -16.61 15.95 -26.36
CA ARG A 290 -16.63 15.03 -27.50
C ARG A 290 -15.30 15.12 -28.23
N SER A 291 -14.50 14.06 -28.17
CA SER A 291 -13.39 13.84 -29.09
C SER A 291 -13.87 12.91 -30.21
N GLU A 292 -14.14 13.50 -31.38
CA GLU A 292 -14.12 12.76 -32.64
C GLU A 292 -12.65 12.52 -32.99
N ASP A 293 -12.21 11.25 -32.97
CA ASP A 293 -10.97 10.86 -33.62
C ASP A 293 -11.18 9.57 -34.39
N ASN A 294 -11.30 9.73 -35.71
CA ASN A 294 -11.28 8.67 -36.70
C ASN A 294 -9.81 8.40 -37.05
N GLY A 295 -9.29 7.23 -36.66
CA GLY A 295 -7.92 6.84 -36.99
C GLY A 295 -7.74 5.33 -36.98
N GLU A 296 -7.68 4.76 -38.18
CA GLU A 296 -7.45 3.36 -38.51
C GLU A 296 -6.36 2.68 -37.65
N ARG A 297 -6.71 1.61 -36.92
CA ARG A 297 -5.72 0.71 -36.31
C ARG A 297 -5.47 -0.47 -37.22
N GLY A 298 -4.33 -0.44 -37.90
CA GLY A 298 -3.73 -1.62 -38.50
C GLY A 298 -3.48 -2.69 -37.44
N GLY A 299 -3.90 -3.92 -37.72
CA GLY A 299 -3.69 -5.09 -36.86
C GLY A 299 -2.21 -5.43 -36.76
N ILE A 300 -1.58 -5.02 -35.66
CA ILE A 300 -0.25 -5.51 -35.26
C ILE A 300 -0.48 -6.78 -34.44
N SER A 301 0.20 -7.87 -34.82
CA SER A 301 0.26 -9.12 -34.06
C SER A 301 0.70 -8.85 -32.61
N LEU A 302 -0.22 -9.04 -31.66
CA LEU A 302 -0.10 -8.66 -30.24
C LEU A 302 0.98 -9.40 -29.45
N ARG A 303 1.73 -10.35 -30.03
CA ARG A 303 2.68 -11.20 -29.27
C ARG A 303 4.13 -10.77 -29.33
N GLU A 304 4.60 -10.14 -30.41
CA GLU A 304 6.05 -9.89 -30.59
C GLU A 304 6.47 -8.47 -30.19
N GLY A 305 5.56 -7.49 -30.25
CA GLY A 305 5.90 -6.09 -29.93
C GLY A 305 5.96 -5.75 -28.44
N TYR A 306 5.22 -6.49 -27.60
CA TYR A 306 5.18 -6.19 -26.16
C TYR A 306 6.51 -6.53 -25.49
N GLU A 307 7.06 -7.73 -25.73
CA GLU A 307 8.24 -8.24 -25.01
C GLU A 307 9.47 -7.34 -25.11
N CYS A 308 9.69 -6.65 -26.23
CA CYS A 308 10.83 -5.74 -26.40
C CYS A 308 10.68 -4.44 -25.60
N GLY A 309 9.47 -3.87 -25.50
CA GLY A 309 9.24 -2.62 -24.76
C GLY A 309 9.39 -2.76 -23.24
N TRP A 310 9.14 -3.95 -22.68
CA TRP A 310 9.34 -4.25 -21.26
C TRP A 310 10.82 -4.30 -20.87
N CYS A 311 11.68 -4.75 -21.79
CA CYS A 311 13.11 -4.90 -21.54
C CYS A 311 13.79 -3.54 -21.25
N GLU A 312 13.34 -2.46 -21.91
CA GLU A 312 13.90 -1.13 -21.72
C GLU A 312 13.30 -0.39 -20.51
N ARG A 313 11.96 -0.39 -20.37
CA ARG A 313 11.29 0.36 -19.28
C ARG A 313 11.30 -0.35 -17.92
N GLY A 314 11.32 -1.69 -17.91
CA GLY A 314 11.12 -2.52 -16.72
C GLY A 314 9.67 -2.53 -16.21
N LEU A 315 9.34 -3.48 -15.33
CA LEU A 315 8.00 -3.67 -14.77
C LEU A 315 7.76 -2.78 -13.54
N THR A 316 6.55 -2.22 -13.45
CA THR A 316 5.95 -1.81 -12.18
C THR A 316 5.12 -2.95 -11.62
N VAL A 317 5.55 -3.52 -10.50
CA VAL A 317 4.87 -4.65 -9.85
C VAL A 317 4.26 -4.15 -8.56
N TYR A 318 2.95 -4.33 -8.37
CA TYR A 318 2.28 -4.09 -7.09
C TYR A 318 1.94 -5.43 -6.44
N VAL A 319 2.28 -5.59 -5.17
CA VAL A 319 2.01 -6.78 -4.37
C VAL A 319 1.15 -6.39 -3.17
N GLY A 320 0.00 -7.03 -3.02
CA GLY A 320 -0.90 -6.85 -1.87
C GLY A 320 -1.65 -8.14 -1.54
N ASP A 321 -2.39 -8.14 -0.45
CA ASP A 321 -3.16 -9.32 0.01
C ASP A 321 -4.59 -8.98 0.42
N SER A 322 -4.88 -7.70 0.68
CA SER A 322 -6.11 -7.27 1.35
C SER A 322 -7.07 -6.53 0.43
N ALA A 323 -8.30 -6.35 0.88
CA ALA A 323 -9.29 -5.52 0.19
C ALA A 323 -8.79 -4.08 -0.04
N THR A 324 -7.92 -3.55 0.83
CA THR A 324 -7.37 -2.20 0.68
C THR A 324 -6.47 -2.05 -0.56
N ASP A 325 -5.94 -3.15 -1.08
CA ASP A 325 -5.09 -3.15 -2.29
C ASP A 325 -5.89 -3.30 -3.58
N PHE A 326 -7.18 -3.63 -3.49
CA PHE A 326 -8.00 -3.97 -4.65
C PHE A 326 -7.94 -2.92 -5.77
N ALA A 327 -8.12 -1.65 -5.41
CA ALA A 327 -8.09 -0.55 -6.37
C ALA A 327 -6.71 -0.38 -7.01
N ALA A 328 -5.62 -0.47 -6.23
CA ALA A 328 -4.26 -0.38 -6.74
C ALA A 328 -3.92 -1.55 -7.68
N LEU A 329 -4.31 -2.77 -7.31
CA LEU A 329 -4.07 -3.99 -8.09
C LEU A 329 -4.82 -4.00 -9.42
N VAL A 330 -6.07 -3.56 -9.43
CA VAL A 330 -7.00 -3.73 -10.57
C VAL A 330 -7.13 -2.47 -11.42
N LEU A 331 -7.21 -1.29 -10.81
CA LEU A 331 -7.60 -0.06 -11.51
C LEU A 331 -6.43 0.81 -11.94
N HIS A 332 -5.25 0.70 -11.30
CA HIS A 332 -4.13 1.56 -11.68
C HIS A 332 -3.53 1.11 -13.02
N ASP A 333 -3.49 2.05 -13.97
CA ASP A 333 -3.02 1.88 -15.35
C ASP A 333 -1.51 1.64 -15.49
N ARG A 334 -0.69 2.24 -14.63
CA ARG A 334 0.78 2.10 -14.59
C ARG A 334 1.27 0.87 -13.83
N VAL A 335 0.40 0.15 -13.13
CA VAL A 335 0.75 -1.15 -12.54
C VAL A 335 0.77 -2.18 -13.65
N ASP A 336 1.94 -2.69 -13.97
CA ASP A 336 2.06 -3.66 -15.07
C ASP A 336 1.62 -5.06 -14.65
N ARG A 337 1.92 -5.42 -13.39
CA ARG A 337 1.59 -6.72 -12.81
C ARG A 337 1.07 -6.53 -11.39
N GLY A 338 -0.19 -6.94 -11.18
CA GLY A 338 -0.78 -7.05 -9.85
C GLY A 338 -0.57 -8.47 -9.31
N ILE A 339 0.03 -8.56 -8.13
CA ILE A 339 0.35 -9.81 -7.45
C ILE A 339 -0.45 -9.88 -6.15
N VAL A 340 -1.13 -11.00 -5.94
CA VAL A 340 -1.85 -11.33 -4.71
C VAL A 340 -0.95 -12.24 -3.86
N MET A 341 -0.42 -11.74 -2.76
CA MET A 341 0.53 -12.47 -1.90
C MET A 341 -0.21 -13.29 -0.84
N GLY A 342 -0.08 -14.62 -0.82
CA GLY A 342 -0.68 -15.45 0.22
C GLY A 342 -0.67 -16.94 -0.13
N CYS A 343 -0.40 -17.79 0.86
CA CYS A 343 -0.29 -19.24 0.64
C CYS A 343 -1.62 -19.97 0.84
N SER A 344 -2.54 -19.41 1.62
CA SER A 344 -3.85 -20.01 1.90
C SER A 344 -5.00 -19.08 1.49
N GLN A 345 -6.22 -19.62 1.34
CA GLN A 345 -7.41 -18.78 1.16
C GLN A 345 -7.68 -17.91 2.39
N ARG A 346 -7.20 -18.31 3.58
CA ARG A 346 -7.37 -17.55 4.81
C ARG A 346 -6.54 -16.29 4.83
N ASP A 347 -5.38 -16.30 4.17
CA ASP A 347 -4.47 -15.15 4.15
C ASP A 347 -5.10 -13.94 3.42
N ASN A 348 -5.93 -14.19 2.39
CA ASN A 348 -6.37 -13.17 1.44
C ASN A 348 -7.88 -13.29 1.11
N GLY A 349 -8.65 -13.86 2.04
CA GLY A 349 -10.00 -14.34 1.76
C GLY A 349 -10.93 -13.22 1.30
N SER A 350 -10.78 -12.05 1.94
CA SER A 350 -11.52 -10.84 1.59
C SER A 350 -11.25 -10.38 0.14
N LEU A 351 -9.98 -10.22 -0.24
CA LEU A 351 -9.57 -9.79 -1.58
C LEU A 351 -9.97 -10.80 -2.67
N LEU A 352 -9.77 -12.10 -2.43
CA LEU A 352 -10.14 -13.14 -3.39
C LEU A 352 -11.65 -13.22 -3.58
N ALA A 353 -12.43 -13.08 -2.51
CA ALA A 353 -13.89 -13.04 -2.59
C ALA A 353 -14.37 -11.82 -3.39
N ILE A 354 -13.75 -10.64 -3.20
CA ILE A 354 -14.01 -9.46 -4.02
C ILE A 354 -13.69 -9.75 -5.49
N CYS A 355 -12.50 -10.28 -5.78
CA CYS A 355 -12.10 -10.56 -7.16
C CYS A 355 -13.08 -11.51 -7.86
N ARG A 356 -13.51 -12.59 -7.18
CA ARG A 356 -14.50 -13.54 -7.69
C ARG A 356 -15.84 -12.86 -7.99
N ARG A 357 -16.41 -12.12 -7.03
CA ARG A 357 -17.69 -11.39 -7.21
C ARG A 357 -17.64 -10.34 -8.31
N ARG A 358 -16.46 -9.81 -8.63
CA ARG A 358 -16.26 -8.75 -9.63
C ARG A 358 -15.73 -9.25 -10.98
N GLY A 359 -15.60 -10.57 -11.16
CA GLY A 359 -15.08 -11.14 -12.40
C GLY A 359 -13.60 -10.83 -12.66
N VAL A 360 -12.84 -10.40 -11.64
CA VAL A 360 -11.39 -10.20 -11.74
C VAL A 360 -10.72 -11.58 -11.71
N LYS A 361 -10.08 -11.94 -12.83
CA LYS A 361 -9.37 -13.21 -12.94
C LYS A 361 -8.14 -13.22 -12.05
N VAL A 362 -8.09 -14.12 -11.08
CA VAL A 362 -6.89 -14.41 -10.29
C VAL A 362 -6.32 -15.73 -10.78
N LEU A 363 -5.12 -15.69 -11.35
CA LEU A 363 -4.40 -16.85 -11.85
C LEU A 363 -3.52 -17.41 -10.73
N SER A 364 -3.45 -18.73 -10.62
CA SER A 364 -2.61 -19.44 -9.65
C SER A 364 -1.87 -20.58 -10.33
N ARG A 365 -0.80 -21.07 -9.71
CA ARG A 365 -0.09 -22.25 -10.20
C ARG A 365 -0.83 -23.52 -9.80
N ASP A 366 -0.91 -24.49 -10.73
CA ASP A 366 -1.41 -25.84 -10.46
C ASP A 366 -0.63 -26.43 -9.27
N GLY A 367 -1.31 -26.74 -8.16
CA GLY A 367 -0.70 -27.34 -6.98
C GLY A 367 -0.57 -26.47 -5.74
N ILE A 368 -1.04 -25.20 -5.75
CA ILE A 368 -1.42 -24.54 -4.49
C ILE A 368 -2.70 -25.24 -4.01
N ARG A 369 -2.53 -26.42 -3.40
CA ARG A 369 -3.64 -27.14 -2.78
C ARG A 369 -4.15 -26.29 -1.62
N GLU A 370 -5.45 -26.12 -1.56
CA GLU A 370 -6.15 -25.31 -0.56
C GLU A 370 -6.03 -25.84 0.89
N GLY A 371 -5.09 -26.74 1.18
CA GLY A 371 -5.00 -27.46 2.45
C GLY A 371 -3.59 -27.68 3.03
N ASP A 372 -2.49 -27.30 2.37
CA ASP A 372 -1.14 -27.65 2.85
C ASP A 372 -0.57 -26.63 3.86
N ALA A 373 -1.41 -26.17 4.80
CA ALA A 373 -0.99 -25.46 6.00
C ALA A 373 -0.83 -26.47 7.16
N GLU A 374 0.08 -27.43 7.03
CA GLU A 374 0.47 -28.35 8.12
C GLU A 374 1.99 -28.38 8.31
N GLY A 375 2.43 -28.14 9.57
CA GLY A 375 3.76 -28.44 10.14
C GLY A 375 4.87 -27.44 9.76
N ASP A 376 5.60 -26.78 10.66
CA ASP A 376 6.05 -27.21 11.98
C ASP A 376 6.20 -26.01 12.92
N GLY A 377 5.62 -26.11 14.11
CA GLY A 377 5.77 -25.14 15.18
C GLY A 377 5.12 -25.69 16.44
N GLU A 378 5.94 -26.38 17.24
CA GLU A 378 5.56 -26.87 18.56
C GLU A 378 4.83 -25.80 19.36
N LYS A 379 3.65 -26.16 19.86
CA LYS A 379 2.84 -25.36 20.76
C LYS A 379 3.52 -25.29 22.12
N GLU A 380 4.01 -24.13 22.50
CA GLU A 380 3.96 -23.68 23.90
C GLU A 380 2.95 -22.53 24.04
N GLY A 381 2.13 -22.64 25.08
CA GLY A 381 0.83 -21.98 25.19
C GLY A 381 0.88 -20.46 25.30
N GLY A 382 0.23 -19.79 24.35
CA GLY A 382 -0.29 -18.43 24.48
C GLY A 382 -1.77 -18.41 24.05
N ARG A 383 -2.66 -17.93 24.92
CA ARG A 383 -4.11 -17.84 24.67
C ARG A 383 -4.40 -17.04 23.39
N GLY A 384 -5.33 -17.57 22.61
CA GLY A 384 -5.64 -17.15 21.24
C GLY A 384 -6.17 -15.72 21.10
N GLY A 385 -5.62 -15.02 20.11
CA GLY A 385 -6.37 -14.05 19.31
C GLY A 385 -6.87 -14.79 18.07
N ALA A 386 -8.18 -14.90 17.92
CA ALA A 386 -8.76 -15.42 16.68
C ALA A 386 -8.43 -14.44 15.54
N SER A 387 -7.97 -14.96 14.40
CA SER A 387 -7.86 -14.16 13.18
C SER A 387 -9.27 -13.70 12.77
N HIS A 388 -9.54 -12.41 12.97
CA HIS A 388 -10.84 -11.73 12.77
C HIS A 388 -11.39 -11.81 11.33
N GLU A 389 -10.60 -12.28 10.37
CA GLU A 389 -10.98 -12.39 8.96
C GLU A 389 -12.02 -13.51 8.67
N THR A 390 -12.19 -14.44 9.61
CA THR A 390 -13.08 -15.60 9.44
C THR A 390 -14.57 -15.23 9.44
N GLU A 391 -14.95 -14.10 10.05
CA GLU A 391 -16.35 -13.67 10.17
C GLU A 391 -16.84 -12.92 8.91
N LEU A 392 -15.94 -12.33 8.12
CA LEU A 392 -16.25 -11.65 6.85
C LEU A 392 -16.55 -12.63 5.69
N GLN A 393 -16.15 -13.90 5.82
CA GLN A 393 -16.28 -14.90 4.75
C GLN A 393 -17.71 -15.47 4.60
N GLN A 394 -18.59 -15.32 5.60
CA GLN A 394 -19.91 -15.98 5.62
C GLN A 394 -20.99 -15.29 4.76
N LEU A 395 -20.73 -14.11 4.20
CA LEU A 395 -21.72 -13.34 3.42
C LEU A 395 -21.56 -13.47 1.88
N ALA A 396 -20.65 -14.32 1.38
CA ALA A 396 -20.18 -14.28 -0.01
C ALA A 396 -20.72 -15.39 -0.95
N GLY A 397 -21.97 -15.83 -0.81
CA GLY A 397 -22.59 -16.82 -1.69
C GLY A 397 -23.44 -16.18 -2.81
N GLY A 398 -22.89 -16.05 -4.02
CA GLY A 398 -23.64 -15.62 -5.20
C GLY A 398 -22.86 -15.81 -6.50
N ASP A 399 -23.23 -16.83 -7.27
CA ASP A 399 -22.67 -17.12 -8.59
C ASP A 399 -23.34 -16.22 -9.64
N GLY A 400 -22.68 -15.11 -9.99
CA GLY A 400 -23.14 -14.20 -11.02
C GLY A 400 -22.26 -14.28 -12.27
N ASP A 401 -22.68 -15.08 -13.26
CA ASP A 401 -22.17 -15.00 -14.64
C ASP A 401 -22.70 -13.71 -15.29
N GLY A 402 -22.08 -12.58 -14.96
CA GLY A 402 -22.38 -11.28 -15.56
C GLY A 402 -21.62 -11.09 -16.87
N ASP A 403 -22.37 -11.02 -17.98
CA ASP A 403 -21.89 -10.61 -19.30
C ASP A 403 -21.40 -9.15 -19.23
N TRP A 404 -20.10 -8.93 -19.38
CA TRP A 404 -19.45 -7.61 -19.27
C TRP A 404 -18.96 -7.15 -20.65
N ASP A 405 -19.60 -6.10 -21.20
CA ASP A 405 -19.24 -5.41 -22.46
C ASP A 405 -18.01 -4.47 -22.35
N GLY A 406 -17.21 -4.63 -21.29
CA GLY A 406 -16.02 -3.81 -21.01
C GLY A 406 -14.73 -4.44 -21.52
N ALA A 407 -13.70 -3.61 -21.75
CA ALA A 407 -12.35 -4.10 -21.99
C ALA A 407 -11.95 -5.10 -20.89
N PRO A 408 -11.32 -6.24 -21.23
CA PRO A 408 -11.04 -7.29 -20.27
C PRO A 408 -10.16 -6.75 -19.13
N LEU A 409 -10.61 -6.94 -17.89
CA LEU A 409 -9.84 -6.59 -16.69
C LEU A 409 -8.50 -7.33 -16.70
N ARG A 410 -7.43 -6.64 -16.28
CA ARG A 410 -6.10 -7.23 -16.13
C ARG A 410 -6.17 -8.39 -15.13
N PRO A 411 -5.65 -9.59 -15.47
CA PRO A 411 -5.59 -10.68 -14.52
C PRO A 411 -4.58 -10.37 -13.41
N LEU A 412 -4.89 -10.82 -12.20
CA LEU A 412 -3.98 -10.83 -11.07
C LEU A 412 -3.28 -12.19 -10.97
N TYR A 413 -2.11 -12.24 -10.34
CA TYR A 413 -1.36 -13.48 -10.14
C TYR A 413 -1.20 -13.74 -8.65
N ARG A 414 -1.66 -14.90 -8.20
CA ARG A 414 -1.49 -15.32 -6.82
C ARG A 414 -0.18 -16.09 -6.64
N VAL A 415 0.56 -15.74 -5.61
CA VAL A 415 1.85 -16.37 -5.26
C VAL A 415 1.94 -16.57 -3.75
N ALA A 416 2.58 -17.66 -3.31
CA ALA A 416 2.77 -17.99 -1.90
C ALA A 416 4.04 -17.35 -1.29
N GLY A 417 4.95 -16.84 -2.12
CA GLY A 417 6.20 -16.24 -1.67
C GLY A 417 6.98 -15.51 -2.78
N TRP A 418 8.12 -14.94 -2.40
CA TRP A 418 8.89 -14.02 -3.25
C TRP A 418 9.64 -14.73 -4.40
N SER A 419 10.10 -15.97 -4.19
CA SER A 419 10.68 -16.77 -5.28
C SER A 419 9.64 -17.12 -6.34
N GLU A 420 8.42 -17.41 -5.90
CA GLU A 420 7.30 -17.70 -6.79
C GLU A 420 6.86 -16.46 -7.57
N LEU A 421 6.89 -15.26 -6.96
CA LEU A 421 6.74 -13.99 -7.68
C LEU A 421 7.73 -13.89 -8.84
N LEU A 422 9.02 -14.16 -8.60
CA LEU A 422 10.03 -14.11 -9.67
C LEU A 422 9.80 -15.16 -10.76
N GLU A 423 9.32 -16.36 -10.41
CA GLU A 423 8.94 -17.37 -11.39
C GLU A 423 7.71 -16.94 -12.20
N CYS A 424 6.71 -16.36 -11.54
CA CYS A 424 5.51 -15.81 -12.18
C CYS A 424 5.87 -14.73 -13.21
N LEU A 425 6.83 -13.87 -12.89
CA LEU A 425 7.29 -12.84 -13.82
C LEU A 425 8.08 -13.44 -15.00
N ARG A 426 8.79 -14.55 -14.81
CA ARG A 426 9.52 -15.26 -15.89
C ARG A 426 8.60 -16.05 -16.81
N HIS A 427 7.60 -16.69 -16.23
CA HIS A 427 6.75 -17.69 -16.89
C HIS A 427 5.28 -17.47 -16.51
N PRO A 428 4.69 -16.32 -16.87
CA PRO A 428 3.31 -16.01 -16.49
C PRO A 428 2.30 -16.99 -17.10
N ASP A 429 2.67 -17.70 -18.18
CA ASP A 429 1.90 -18.77 -18.82
C ASP A 429 1.71 -20.01 -17.94
N ARG A 430 2.54 -20.18 -16.90
CA ARG A 430 2.38 -21.26 -15.91
C ARG A 430 1.29 -20.98 -14.87
N TRP A 431 0.82 -19.73 -14.79
CA TRP A 431 -0.28 -19.33 -13.93
C TRP A 431 -1.57 -19.46 -14.72
N LYS A 432 -2.41 -20.39 -14.29
CA LYS A 432 -3.67 -20.68 -14.95
C LYS A 432 -4.82 -20.21 -14.07
N TYR A 433 -5.96 -20.00 -14.71
CA TYR A 433 -7.19 -19.74 -13.99
C TYR A 433 -7.64 -21.05 -13.34
N SER A 434 -7.66 -21.10 -12.01
CA SER A 434 -8.26 -22.21 -11.27
C SER A 434 -9.72 -21.87 -11.02
N LEU A 435 -10.64 -22.69 -11.54
CA LEU A 435 -12.10 -22.56 -11.34
C LEU A 435 -12.55 -23.00 -9.93
N THR A 436 -11.65 -23.05 -8.96
CA THR A 436 -11.90 -23.62 -7.63
C THR A 436 -12.67 -22.68 -6.70
#